data_AF-A0A1V3XAQ8-F1
#
_entry.id   AF-A0A1V3XAQ8-F1
#
_cell.length_a   1.000
_cell.length_b   1.000
_cell.length_c   1.000
_cell.angle_alpha   90.00
_cell.angle_beta   90.00
_cell.angle_gamma   90.00
#
_symmetry.space_group_name_H-M   'P 1'
#
loop_
_entity.id
_entity.type
_entity.pdbx_description
1 polymer ?
#
loop_
_entity_poly.entity_id
_entity_poly.type
_entity_poly.pdbx_seq_one_letter_code
_entity_poly.pdbx_strand_id
1 'polypeptide(L)'
;MLRALPIRADDAALQALDLLGVTDDDRITYLQAHLTRLPGWAAHVRWSAERATGVDLLDYLAMRLTYESILLSHNRSSAPDEPVAASRPRIPSARERAGALARAWGLDEVSDTDLGAAARVLSALPVTARQLVWQQAYETHYRDALLRALAENSAAPSTGRAAAQIVCCIDTRSEGLRRHIESLGEYQTFGFAGFFAVAIRFTGLLGGTPNDLCPVLIRPEHEVVERPLPSAADAAQRLRNGSLLMAGAEAAFHAAKQALIAPFALAEAAGWAAGPWAAAKTLSPMASGELRRRLRDRLAPPAPSVLSINDTVALAHRALYAQVALTTMGLTKQFARLVVLCGHGSVTENNPYQAALDCGACGGQAGGPNARTAAAILNDADVRAELGTLGIAIPDDTWFVAAQHDTATDRVTVLDQHLIPDSHLPDVRRLAADLRIAGAELAAERCSGLPGGPADPDPARASRHVANRSVDWAQVFPEWGLAGNAAFVVAPRALTRGIDLRRRVFLHSYEADVDAEGGALETILTAPMVVAQWINCQYYFSTVAPDMFGAGTKTIHNVVGGVGVLAGHGGDLQLGLPDSHLPTAGRSGTSPCAC
;
A
#
# COMPACT_ATOMS: atom_id res chain seq x y z
N MET A 1 -40.34 19.63 12.41
CA MET A 1 -39.12 20.40 12.10
C MET A 1 -38.42 19.90 10.86
N LEU A 2 -38.03 18.62 10.74
CA LEU A 2 -37.31 18.13 9.54
C LEU A 2 -38.04 18.39 8.19
N ARG A 3 -39.37 18.29 8.15
CA ARG A 3 -40.18 18.59 6.93
C ARG A 3 -40.26 20.08 6.57
N ALA A 4 -39.82 20.98 7.47
CA ALA A 4 -39.87 22.43 7.29
C ALA A 4 -38.49 23.03 7.01
N LEU A 5 -37.47 22.19 6.80
CA LEU A 5 -36.13 22.63 6.47
C LEU A 5 -36.08 23.19 5.04
N PRO A 6 -35.19 24.15 4.76
CA PRO A 6 -34.92 24.61 3.41
C PRO A 6 -34.50 23.45 2.51
N ILE A 7 -34.88 23.54 1.23
CA ILE A 7 -34.53 22.51 0.24
C ILE A 7 -33.04 22.61 -0.13
N ARG A 8 -32.47 23.82 -0.12
CA ARG A 8 -31.06 24.04 -0.46
C ARG A 8 -30.17 23.92 0.79
N ALA A 9 -29.01 23.29 0.63
CA ALA A 9 -28.09 23.02 1.73
C ALA A 9 -27.44 24.30 2.30
N ASP A 10 -27.15 25.30 1.47
CA ASP A 10 -26.68 26.62 1.90
C ASP A 10 -27.68 27.30 2.85
N ASP A 11 -28.95 27.36 2.44
CA ASP A 11 -30.02 27.94 3.26
C ASP A 11 -30.22 27.17 4.57
N ALA A 12 -30.20 25.83 4.52
CA ALA A 12 -30.35 24.97 5.69
C ALA A 12 -29.18 25.12 6.67
N ALA A 13 -27.95 25.23 6.16
CA ALA A 13 -26.76 25.46 6.98
C ALA A 13 -26.82 26.84 7.66
N LEU A 14 -27.16 27.90 6.92
CA LEU A 14 -27.29 29.26 7.48
C LEU A 14 -28.37 29.31 8.56
N GLN A 15 -29.56 28.76 8.29
CA GLN A 15 -30.63 28.70 9.28
C GLN A 15 -30.22 27.91 10.54
N ALA A 16 -29.49 26.80 10.38
CA ALA A 16 -29.01 26.01 11.51
C ALA A 16 -27.97 26.77 12.34
N LEU A 17 -27.04 27.49 11.70
CA LEU A 17 -26.04 28.34 12.38
C LEU A 17 -26.72 29.46 13.16
N ASP A 18 -27.74 30.09 12.58
CA ASP A 18 -28.53 31.14 13.25
C ASP A 18 -29.27 30.59 14.48
N LEU A 19 -29.87 29.39 14.37
CA LEU A 19 -30.53 28.71 15.50
C LEU A 19 -29.55 28.31 16.61
N LEU A 20 -28.30 27.99 16.26
CA LEU A 20 -27.21 27.68 17.19
C LEU A 20 -26.56 28.94 17.78
N GLY A 21 -26.84 30.13 17.23
CA GLY A 21 -26.26 31.39 17.68
C GLY A 21 -24.78 31.55 17.30
N VAL A 22 -24.32 30.89 16.24
CA VAL A 22 -22.94 31.00 15.75
C VAL A 22 -22.77 32.31 14.99
N THR A 23 -21.86 33.17 15.47
CA THR A 23 -21.59 34.49 14.86
C THR A 23 -20.84 34.35 13.54
N ASP A 24 -20.95 35.36 12.66
CA ASP A 24 -20.26 35.38 11.37
C ASP A 24 -18.73 35.17 11.50
N ASP A 25 -18.12 35.75 12.54
CA ASP A 25 -16.68 35.64 12.81
C ASP A 25 -16.26 34.22 13.23
N ASP A 26 -17.17 33.47 13.88
CA ASP A 26 -16.91 32.11 14.36
C ASP A 26 -17.24 31.02 13.33
N ARG A 27 -17.99 31.35 12.26
CA ARG A 27 -18.50 30.36 11.28
C ARG A 27 -17.40 29.48 10.70
N ILE A 28 -16.25 30.05 10.31
CA ILE A 28 -15.15 29.27 9.71
C ILE A 28 -14.65 28.20 10.68
N THR A 29 -14.32 28.59 11.91
CA THR A 29 -13.82 27.68 12.93
C THR A 29 -14.86 26.64 13.31
N TYR A 30 -16.13 27.04 13.40
CA TYR A 30 -17.24 26.14 13.71
C TYR A 30 -17.43 25.07 12.62
N LEU A 31 -17.48 25.48 11.35
CA LEU A 31 -17.60 24.55 10.22
C LEU A 31 -16.39 23.62 10.10
N GLN A 32 -15.17 24.14 10.33
CA GLN A 32 -13.97 23.33 10.40
C GLN A 32 -14.08 22.26 11.50
N ALA A 33 -14.52 22.63 12.71
CA ALA A 33 -14.71 21.70 13.81
C ALA A 33 -15.70 20.58 13.46
N HIS A 34 -16.79 20.90 12.74
CA HIS A 34 -17.71 19.88 12.23
C HIS A 34 -17.00 18.89 11.31
N LEU A 35 -16.32 19.37 10.27
CA LEU A 35 -15.62 18.50 9.31
C LEU A 35 -14.53 17.66 9.99
N THR A 36 -13.76 18.23 10.90
CA THR A 36 -12.67 17.53 11.60
C THR A 36 -13.15 16.61 12.71
N ARG A 37 -14.44 16.64 13.09
CA ARG A 37 -14.99 15.73 14.09
C ARG A 37 -15.21 14.31 13.55
N LEU A 38 -15.50 14.20 12.25
CA LEU A 38 -15.68 12.95 11.50
C LEU A 38 -14.92 13.06 10.16
N PRO A 39 -13.58 13.16 10.21
CA PRO A 39 -12.75 13.37 9.02
C PRO A 39 -12.89 12.26 7.98
N GLY A 40 -13.19 11.03 8.39
CA GLY A 40 -13.42 9.88 7.53
C GLY A 40 -14.63 10.08 6.60
N TRP A 41 -15.79 10.35 7.19
CA TRP A 41 -17.00 10.65 6.43
C TRP A 41 -16.84 11.90 5.58
N ALA A 42 -16.21 12.95 6.11
CA ALA A 42 -15.94 14.17 5.33
C ALA A 42 -15.06 13.87 4.10
N ALA A 43 -13.98 13.09 4.27
CA ALA A 43 -13.12 12.69 3.17
C ALA A 43 -13.85 11.82 2.14
N HIS A 44 -14.67 10.87 2.59
CA HIS A 44 -15.46 10.03 1.68
C HIS A 44 -16.50 10.82 0.87
N VAL A 45 -17.20 11.76 1.50
CA VAL A 45 -18.16 12.66 0.83
C VAL A 45 -17.43 13.51 -0.22
N ARG A 46 -16.30 14.10 0.15
CA ARG A 46 -15.47 14.86 -0.80
C ARG A 46 -15.01 14.00 -1.99
N TRP A 47 -14.50 12.81 -1.69
CA TRP A 47 -14.04 11.85 -2.72
C TRP A 47 -15.16 11.43 -3.68
N SER A 48 -16.40 11.33 -3.17
CA SER A 48 -17.60 11.01 -3.97
C SER A 48 -18.03 12.20 -4.84
N ALA A 49 -18.05 13.41 -4.27
CA ALA A 49 -18.39 14.64 -4.98
C ALA A 49 -17.44 14.91 -6.17
N GLU A 50 -16.13 14.64 -6.00
CA GLU A 50 -15.13 14.75 -7.08
C GLU A 50 -15.38 13.78 -8.25
N ARG A 51 -16.20 12.74 -8.06
CA ARG A 51 -16.60 11.75 -9.08
C ARG A 51 -18.01 12.00 -9.64
N ALA A 52 -18.57 13.19 -9.38
CA ALA A 52 -19.87 13.65 -9.87
C ALA A 52 -21.05 12.74 -9.49
N THR A 53 -20.97 12.04 -8.36
CA THR A 53 -22.06 11.25 -7.80
C THR A 53 -22.40 11.73 -6.38
N GLY A 54 -23.67 12.08 -6.16
CA GLY A 54 -24.24 12.21 -4.81
C GLY A 54 -24.08 13.58 -4.13
N VAL A 55 -23.82 13.51 -2.82
CA VAL A 55 -23.84 14.58 -1.81
C VAL A 55 -22.46 15.23 -1.71
N ASP A 56 -22.39 16.55 -1.51
CA ASP A 56 -21.12 17.27 -1.31
C ASP A 56 -20.86 17.66 0.16
N LEU A 57 -19.73 18.34 0.41
CA LEU A 57 -19.37 18.77 1.77
C LEU A 57 -20.33 19.80 2.37
N LEU A 58 -20.96 20.65 1.54
CA LEU A 58 -21.94 21.62 1.99
C LEU A 58 -23.23 20.91 2.42
N ASP A 59 -23.71 19.95 1.63
CA ASP A 59 -24.84 19.10 1.99
C ASP A 59 -24.58 18.35 3.31
N TYR A 60 -23.38 17.78 3.46
CA TYR A 60 -22.98 17.07 4.67
C TYR A 60 -22.94 17.99 5.90
N LEU A 61 -22.42 19.21 5.75
CA LEU A 61 -22.42 20.22 6.80
C LEU A 61 -23.84 20.66 7.17
N ALA A 62 -24.67 20.96 6.18
CA ALA A 62 -26.07 21.36 6.38
C ALA A 62 -26.83 20.29 7.18
N MET A 63 -26.68 19.01 6.82
CA MET A 63 -27.25 17.89 7.55
C MET A 63 -26.79 17.88 9.02
N ARG A 64 -25.47 17.97 9.27
CA ARG A 64 -24.93 17.88 10.63
C ARG A 64 -25.32 19.05 11.52
N LEU A 65 -25.24 20.27 10.99
CA LEU A 65 -25.65 21.49 11.68
C LEU A 65 -27.14 21.46 12.00
N THR A 66 -27.96 20.96 11.07
CA THR A 66 -29.40 20.82 11.28
C THR A 66 -29.73 19.82 12.38
N TYR A 67 -29.07 18.66 12.39
CA TYR A 67 -29.26 17.69 13.48
C TYR A 67 -28.86 18.28 14.83
N GLU A 68 -27.71 18.96 14.90
CA GLU A 68 -27.25 19.61 16.11
C GLU A 68 -28.23 20.68 16.59
N SER A 69 -28.67 21.58 15.72
CA SER A 69 -29.59 22.67 16.08
C SER A 69 -30.92 22.15 16.63
N ILE A 70 -31.48 21.08 16.02
CA ILE A 70 -32.72 20.45 16.48
C ILE A 70 -32.51 19.70 17.79
N LEU A 71 -31.42 18.94 17.95
CA LEU A 71 -31.19 18.15 19.17
C LEU A 71 -30.89 19.05 20.37
N LEU A 72 -30.09 20.10 20.18
CA LEU A 72 -29.79 21.08 21.23
C LEU A 72 -30.99 21.97 21.56
N SER A 73 -31.84 22.31 20.59
CA SER A 73 -33.05 23.10 20.87
C SER A 73 -34.04 22.37 21.79
N HIS A 74 -34.03 21.03 21.79
CA HIS A 74 -34.87 20.19 22.67
C HIS A 74 -34.22 19.85 24.01
N ASN A 75 -32.90 20.01 24.15
CA ASN A 75 -32.14 19.76 25.38
C ASN A 75 -31.86 21.02 26.22
N ARG A 76 -32.55 22.14 25.94
CA ARG A 76 -32.41 23.41 26.69
C ARG A 76 -32.82 23.35 28.18
N SER A 77 -33.13 22.18 28.74
CA SER A 77 -33.56 21.99 30.14
C SER A 77 -32.43 21.73 31.13
N SER A 78 -31.17 21.92 30.74
CA SER A 78 -30.05 21.99 31.69
C SER A 78 -28.94 22.84 31.08
N ALA A 79 -28.77 24.05 31.61
CA ALA A 79 -27.54 24.80 31.41
C ALA A 79 -26.35 23.91 31.83
N PRO A 80 -25.25 23.86 31.07
CA PRO A 80 -24.02 23.27 31.59
C PRO A 80 -23.57 24.11 32.78
N ASP A 81 -23.48 23.50 33.96
CA ASP A 81 -22.69 24.03 35.07
C ASP A 81 -21.24 24.20 34.59
N GLU A 82 -20.75 25.43 34.77
CA GLU A 82 -19.38 25.94 34.60
C GLU A 82 -18.60 25.54 33.32
N PRO A 83 -17.87 26.48 32.70
CA PRO A 83 -16.82 26.09 31.78
C PRO A 83 -15.85 25.19 32.54
N VAL A 84 -15.82 23.89 32.22
CA VAL A 84 -14.75 22.99 32.63
C VAL A 84 -13.48 23.58 32.02
N ALA A 85 -12.81 24.44 32.78
CA ALA A 85 -11.50 24.93 32.45
C ALA A 85 -10.63 23.69 32.39
N ALA A 86 -10.40 23.18 31.19
CA ALA A 86 -9.49 22.09 30.96
C ALA A 86 -8.16 22.53 31.57
N SER A 87 -7.81 21.96 32.74
CA SER A 87 -6.60 22.33 33.44
C SER A 87 -5.44 21.88 32.57
N ARG A 88 -4.94 22.78 31.72
CA ARG A 88 -3.75 22.50 30.94
C ARG A 88 -2.65 22.21 31.95
N PRO A 89 -2.01 21.03 31.91
CA PRO A 89 -0.99 20.69 32.87
C PRO A 89 0.09 21.77 32.85
N ARG A 90 0.41 22.32 34.03
CA ARG A 90 1.42 23.38 34.18
C ARG A 90 2.77 22.85 33.67
N ILE A 91 3.33 23.49 32.65
CA ILE A 91 4.69 23.18 32.17
C ILE A 91 5.67 23.64 33.28
N PRO A 92 6.47 22.73 33.87
CA PRO A 92 7.43 23.11 34.91
C PRO A 92 8.46 24.10 34.38
N SER A 93 8.85 25.08 35.19
CA SER A 93 9.92 26.03 34.88
C SER A 93 11.27 25.34 34.68
N ALA A 94 12.20 25.99 33.99
CA ALA A 94 13.55 25.43 33.78
C ALA A 94 14.28 25.11 35.09
N ARG A 95 14.02 25.87 36.16
CA ARG A 95 14.60 25.65 37.50
C ARG A 95 14.00 24.42 38.19
N GLU A 96 12.69 24.25 38.12
CA GLU A 96 12.02 23.04 38.65
C GLU A 96 12.49 21.78 37.92
N ARG A 97 12.71 21.87 36.60
CA ARG A 97 13.30 20.78 35.81
C ARG A 97 14.76 20.50 36.18
N ALA A 98 15.58 21.51 36.42
CA ALA A 98 16.97 21.35 36.87
C ALA A 98 17.02 20.64 38.23
N GLY A 99 16.19 21.05 39.18
CA GLY A 99 16.08 20.37 40.48
C GLY A 99 15.56 18.93 40.37
N ALA A 100 14.65 18.65 39.43
CA ALA A 100 14.19 17.29 39.17
C ALA A 100 15.30 16.40 38.58
N LEU A 101 16.12 16.93 37.67
CA LEU A 101 17.28 16.22 37.11
C LEU A 101 18.35 15.94 38.16
N ALA A 102 18.68 16.92 39.01
CA ALA A 102 19.61 16.74 40.12
C ALA A 102 19.19 15.59 41.04
N ARG A 103 17.90 15.54 41.41
CA ARG A 103 17.34 14.42 42.19
C ARG A 103 17.39 13.09 41.43
N ALA A 104 17.03 13.09 40.15
CA ALA A 104 17.04 11.88 39.33
C ALA A 104 18.45 11.29 39.14
N TRP A 105 19.48 12.14 39.17
CA TRP A 105 20.89 11.75 39.08
C TRP A 105 21.56 11.50 40.43
N GLY A 106 20.81 11.60 41.53
CA GLY A 106 21.37 11.40 42.89
C GLY A 106 22.45 12.42 43.24
N LEU A 107 22.36 13.64 42.71
CA LEU A 107 23.26 14.73 43.06
C LEU A 107 22.76 15.39 44.35
N ASP A 108 23.42 15.07 45.46
CA ASP A 108 23.22 15.74 46.75
C ASP A 108 23.94 17.10 46.75
N GLU A 109 23.36 18.09 47.44
CA GLU A 109 23.96 19.44 47.64
C GLU A 109 24.27 20.25 46.36
N VAL A 110 23.38 20.23 45.35
CA VAL A 110 23.54 21.13 44.18
C VAL A 110 23.31 22.59 44.60
N SER A 111 24.33 23.45 44.41
CA SER A 111 24.26 24.86 44.77
C SER A 111 23.20 25.61 43.96
N ASP A 112 22.69 26.72 44.51
CA ASP A 112 21.69 27.53 43.81
C ASP A 112 22.24 28.12 42.49
N THR A 113 23.55 28.40 42.47
CA THR A 113 24.29 28.84 41.29
C THR A 113 24.30 27.77 40.20
N ASP A 114 24.54 26.51 40.57
CA ASP A 114 24.57 25.38 39.65
C ASP A 114 23.18 25.04 39.10
N LEU A 115 22.14 25.09 39.95
CA LEU A 115 20.75 25.00 39.51
C LEU A 115 20.39 26.13 38.55
N GLY A 116 20.87 27.35 38.79
CA GLY A 116 20.70 28.50 37.90
C GLY A 116 21.44 28.35 36.57
N ALA A 117 22.63 27.74 36.56
CA ALA A 117 23.36 27.42 35.33
C ALA A 117 22.64 26.33 34.52
N ALA A 118 22.24 25.22 35.17
CA ALA A 118 21.47 24.16 34.55
C ALA A 118 20.11 24.66 34.02
N ALA A 119 19.41 25.52 34.76
CA ALA A 119 18.17 26.13 34.31
C ALA A 119 18.37 27.01 33.07
N ARG A 120 19.48 27.76 32.96
CA ARG A 120 19.81 28.53 31.74
C ARG A 120 20.00 27.62 30.52
N VAL A 121 20.70 26.50 30.69
CA VAL A 121 20.84 25.48 29.63
C VAL A 121 19.47 24.88 29.25
N LEU A 122 18.65 24.52 30.24
CA LEU A 122 17.30 23.96 30.01
C LEU A 122 16.28 24.99 29.49
N SER A 123 16.54 26.28 29.61
CA SER A 123 15.76 27.37 29.00
C SER A 123 16.15 27.60 27.54
N ALA A 124 17.43 27.41 27.20
CA ALA A 124 17.90 27.45 25.82
C ALA A 124 17.33 26.30 24.96
N LEU A 125 16.84 25.22 25.61
CA LEU A 125 16.14 24.11 24.95
C LEU A 125 14.72 23.92 25.54
N PRO A 126 13.72 24.71 25.07
CA PRO A 126 12.33 24.60 25.47
C PRO A 126 11.81 23.16 25.35
N VAL A 127 10.88 22.76 26.23
CA VAL A 127 10.32 21.38 26.23
C VAL A 127 9.75 21.01 24.87
N THR A 128 9.10 21.97 24.21
CA THR A 128 8.53 21.83 22.86
C THR A 128 9.58 21.58 21.78
N ALA A 129 10.81 22.07 21.94
CA ALA A 129 11.90 21.85 20.99
C ALA A 129 12.57 20.48 21.14
N ARG A 130 12.50 19.85 22.32
CA ARG A 130 13.23 18.61 22.62
C ARG A 130 12.81 17.44 21.74
N GLN A 131 11.52 17.30 21.47
CA GLN A 131 11.00 16.25 20.59
C GLN A 131 11.59 16.38 19.20
N LEU A 132 11.66 17.60 18.66
CA LEU A 132 12.28 17.87 17.37
C LEU A 132 13.78 17.55 17.38
N VAL A 133 14.52 17.91 18.43
CA VAL A 133 15.95 17.57 18.55
C VAL A 133 16.17 16.06 18.55
N TRP A 134 15.39 15.31 19.32
CA TRP A 134 15.48 13.84 19.33
C TRP A 134 15.12 13.22 17.99
N GLN A 135 14.08 13.74 17.33
CA GLN A 135 13.69 13.31 15.98
C GLN A 135 14.81 13.57 14.97
N GLN A 136 15.38 14.78 14.96
CA GLN A 136 16.49 15.14 14.09
C GLN A 136 17.72 14.28 14.34
N ALA A 137 18.04 13.99 15.61
CA ALA A 137 19.16 13.13 15.96
C ALA A 137 18.97 11.69 15.46
N TYR A 138 17.75 11.15 15.61
CA TYR A 138 17.38 9.82 15.11
C TYR A 138 17.48 9.73 13.58
N GLU A 139 16.89 10.70 12.86
CA GLU A 139 16.94 10.77 11.40
C GLU A 139 18.36 10.98 10.88
N THR A 140 19.14 11.84 11.53
CA THR A 140 20.54 12.10 11.20
C THR A 140 21.38 10.83 11.38
N HIS A 141 21.19 10.09 12.48
CA HIS A 141 21.89 8.84 12.70
C HIS A 141 21.62 7.81 11.59
N TYR A 142 20.35 7.64 11.20
CA TYR A 142 19.99 6.75 10.10
C TYR A 142 20.60 7.22 8.76
N ARG A 143 20.44 8.50 8.43
CA ARG A 143 20.97 9.10 7.21
C ARG A 143 22.47 8.91 7.10
N ASP A 144 23.22 9.24 8.15
CA ASP A 144 24.69 9.19 8.14
C ASP A 144 25.20 7.74 8.09
N ALA A 145 24.46 6.78 8.65
CA ALA A 145 24.75 5.36 8.48
C ALA A 145 24.50 4.89 7.03
N LEU A 146 23.38 5.30 6.43
CA LEU A 146 23.06 4.97 5.03
C LEU A 146 24.10 5.58 4.07
N LEU A 147 24.40 6.86 4.21
CA LEU A 147 25.37 7.55 3.35
C LEU A 147 26.77 6.92 3.45
N ARG A 148 27.20 6.51 4.65
CA ARG A 148 28.46 5.76 4.81
C ARG A 148 28.41 4.41 4.09
N ALA A 149 27.35 3.64 4.26
CA ALA A 149 27.20 2.35 3.58
C ALA A 149 27.23 2.51 2.05
N LEU A 150 26.61 3.55 1.50
CA LEU A 150 26.64 3.84 0.06
C LEU A 150 28.02 4.31 -0.41
N ALA A 151 28.71 5.15 0.36
CA ALA A 151 30.03 5.68 0.02
C ALA A 151 31.14 4.62 0.10
N GLU A 152 31.03 3.68 1.04
CA GLU A 152 31.98 2.57 1.21
C GLU A 152 31.74 1.43 0.20
N ASN A 153 30.59 1.42 -0.46
CA ASN A 153 30.24 0.35 -1.40
C ASN A 153 31.05 0.46 -2.69
N SER A 154 31.96 -0.48 -2.88
CA SER A 154 32.77 -0.63 -4.10
C SER A 154 32.31 -1.83 -4.93
N ALA A 155 31.00 -1.94 -5.17
CA ALA A 155 30.46 -3.04 -5.96
C ALA A 155 31.04 -3.01 -7.39
N ALA A 156 31.67 -4.11 -7.80
CA ALA A 156 32.24 -4.22 -9.13
C ALA A 156 31.12 -4.16 -10.20
N PRO A 157 31.35 -3.43 -11.30
CA PRO A 157 30.42 -3.44 -12.43
C PRO A 157 30.29 -4.87 -12.99
N SER A 158 29.09 -5.26 -13.38
CA SER A 158 28.85 -6.57 -13.99
C SER A 158 29.59 -6.65 -15.33
N THR A 159 30.40 -7.68 -15.52
CA THR A 159 31.11 -7.93 -16.78
C THR A 159 30.35 -8.94 -17.62
N GLY A 160 29.84 -8.51 -18.79
CA GLY A 160 29.15 -9.39 -19.73
C GLY A 160 27.63 -9.21 -19.77
N ARG A 161 26.96 -10.01 -20.59
CA ARG A 161 25.50 -9.98 -20.73
C ARG A 161 24.86 -10.79 -19.61
N ALA A 162 24.00 -10.17 -18.82
CA ALA A 162 23.30 -10.84 -17.73
C ALA A 162 22.46 -12.03 -18.20
N ALA A 163 22.33 -13.06 -17.37
CA ALA A 163 21.49 -14.23 -17.61
C ALA A 163 20.01 -13.85 -17.72
N ALA A 164 19.56 -12.91 -16.89
CA ALA A 164 18.32 -12.17 -17.04
C ALA A 164 18.42 -10.80 -16.36
N GLN A 165 17.65 -9.84 -16.87
CA GLN A 165 17.43 -8.55 -16.23
C GLN A 165 16.04 -8.56 -15.58
N ILE A 166 15.92 -8.08 -14.35
CA ILE A 166 14.68 -8.14 -13.58
C ILE A 166 14.33 -6.74 -13.08
N VAL A 167 13.30 -6.13 -13.65
CA VAL A 167 12.77 -4.84 -13.23
C VAL A 167 11.70 -5.07 -12.18
N CYS A 168 12.02 -4.81 -10.92
CA CYS A 168 11.06 -4.90 -9.81
C CYS A 168 10.40 -3.54 -9.57
N CYS A 169 9.23 -3.55 -8.92
CA CYS A 169 8.67 -2.34 -8.33
C CYS A 169 9.68 -1.66 -7.39
N ILE A 170 9.66 -0.33 -7.29
CA ILE A 170 10.47 0.43 -6.32
C ILE A 170 10.21 0.04 -4.87
N ASP A 171 9.09 -0.64 -4.60
CA ASP A 171 8.62 -1.11 -3.30
C ASP A 171 9.73 -1.73 -2.45
N THR A 172 9.82 -1.33 -1.17
CA THR A 172 10.90 -1.77 -0.28
C THR A 172 10.88 -3.27 -0.01
N ARG A 173 9.73 -3.92 -0.14
CA ARG A 173 9.59 -5.38 0.02
C ARG A 173 10.24 -6.15 -1.13
N SER A 174 10.46 -5.50 -2.28
CA SER A 174 11.20 -6.08 -3.40
C SER A 174 12.72 -5.91 -3.27
N GLU A 175 13.21 -5.10 -2.31
CA GLU A 175 14.64 -4.88 -2.10
C GLU A 175 15.38 -6.19 -1.74
N GLY A 176 14.88 -6.92 -0.74
CA GLY A 176 15.49 -8.19 -0.35
C GLY A 176 15.44 -9.24 -1.47
N LEU A 177 14.34 -9.31 -2.24
CA LEU A 177 14.21 -10.22 -3.38
C LEU A 177 15.33 -9.99 -4.40
N ARG A 178 15.63 -8.71 -4.68
CA ARG A 178 16.69 -8.30 -5.61
C ARG A 178 18.06 -8.72 -5.13
N ARG A 179 18.36 -8.56 -3.84
CA ARG A 179 19.65 -9.02 -3.27
C ARG A 179 19.81 -10.53 -3.38
N HIS A 180 18.78 -11.29 -3.00
CA HIS A 180 18.83 -12.75 -3.00
C HIS A 180 18.96 -13.30 -4.41
N ILE A 181 18.21 -12.79 -5.40
CA ILE A 181 18.35 -13.27 -6.79
C ILE A 181 19.72 -12.93 -7.39
N GLU A 182 20.27 -11.74 -7.11
CA GLU A 182 21.61 -11.34 -7.56
C GLU A 182 22.73 -12.19 -6.95
N SER A 183 22.48 -12.87 -5.81
CA SER A 183 23.46 -13.76 -5.19
C SER A 183 23.51 -15.17 -5.83
N LEU A 184 22.48 -15.55 -6.59
CA LEU A 184 22.36 -16.89 -7.18
C LEU A 184 23.01 -17.02 -8.56
N GLY A 185 23.31 -15.90 -9.23
CA GLY A 185 23.93 -15.92 -10.55
C GLY A 185 24.12 -14.54 -11.16
N GLU A 186 24.41 -14.51 -12.45
CA GLU A 186 24.62 -13.28 -13.24
C GLU A 186 23.29 -12.58 -13.57
N TYR A 187 22.52 -12.24 -12.53
CA TYR A 187 21.28 -11.47 -12.62
C TYR A 187 21.56 -9.99 -12.40
N GLN A 188 20.86 -9.15 -13.15
CA GLN A 188 20.88 -7.70 -12.96
C GLN A 188 19.47 -7.22 -12.59
N THR A 189 19.34 -6.45 -11.53
CA THR A 189 18.03 -5.95 -11.10
C THR A 189 17.89 -4.44 -11.24
N PHE A 190 16.69 -4.02 -11.61
CA PHE A 190 16.31 -2.62 -11.71
C PHE A 190 15.13 -2.35 -10.79
N GLY A 191 15.00 -1.10 -10.36
CA GLY A 191 13.83 -0.61 -9.65
C GLY A 191 13.08 0.39 -10.52
N PHE A 192 11.77 0.22 -10.65
CA PHE A 192 10.92 1.14 -11.40
C PHE A 192 9.52 1.21 -10.77
N ALA A 193 8.79 2.30 -10.95
CA ALA A 193 7.44 2.39 -10.40
C ALA A 193 6.55 1.30 -11.03
N GLY A 194 5.79 0.55 -10.22
CA GLY A 194 5.13 -0.69 -10.64
C GLY A 194 4.09 -0.58 -11.77
N PHE A 195 3.71 0.63 -12.19
CA PHE A 195 2.87 0.85 -13.36
C PHE A 195 3.65 0.85 -14.69
N PHE A 196 4.99 0.85 -14.65
CA PHE A 196 5.88 0.72 -15.81
C PHE A 196 5.67 1.76 -16.93
N ALA A 197 5.34 3.01 -16.57
CA ALA A 197 4.98 4.09 -17.49
C ALA A 197 3.68 3.84 -18.30
N VAL A 198 2.94 2.78 -17.96
CA VAL A 198 1.71 2.38 -18.64
C VAL A 198 0.52 2.74 -17.74
N ALA A 199 0.04 3.98 -17.85
CA ALA A 199 -1.12 4.48 -17.11
C ALA A 199 -2.42 4.08 -17.82
N ILE A 200 -3.02 2.97 -17.37
CA ILE A 200 -4.16 2.33 -18.05
C ILE A 200 -5.36 2.14 -17.13
N ARG A 201 -6.54 2.10 -17.74
CA ARG A 201 -7.75 1.56 -17.12
C ARG A 201 -7.91 0.11 -17.56
N PHE A 202 -7.89 -0.82 -16.62
CA PHE A 202 -7.85 -2.25 -16.91
C PHE A 202 -9.18 -2.94 -16.59
N THR A 203 -9.63 -3.78 -17.53
CA THR A 203 -10.79 -4.66 -17.37
C THR A 203 -10.37 -6.11 -17.62
N GLY A 204 -10.49 -6.97 -16.60
CA GLY A 204 -10.09 -8.38 -16.68
C GLY A 204 -11.03 -9.24 -17.54
N LEU A 205 -10.64 -10.49 -17.78
CA LEU A 205 -11.34 -11.42 -18.70
C LEU A 205 -12.82 -11.69 -18.33
N LEU A 206 -13.14 -11.58 -17.04
CA LEU A 206 -14.49 -11.73 -16.48
C LEU A 206 -15.36 -10.47 -16.63
N GLY A 207 -14.78 -9.33 -17.03
CA GLY A 207 -15.43 -8.03 -17.00
C GLY A 207 -15.50 -7.44 -15.60
N GLY A 208 -16.52 -6.61 -15.36
CA GLY A 208 -16.72 -5.89 -14.10
C GLY A 208 -16.34 -4.41 -14.20
N THR A 209 -16.32 -3.73 -13.05
CA THR A 209 -15.89 -2.33 -12.98
C THR A 209 -14.40 -2.24 -13.32
N PRO A 210 -14.00 -1.38 -14.28
CA PRO A 210 -12.59 -1.19 -14.61
C PRO A 210 -11.80 -0.61 -13.43
N ASN A 211 -10.53 -0.96 -13.33
CA ASN A 211 -9.61 -0.41 -12.33
C ASN A 211 -8.60 0.54 -13.00
N ASP A 212 -8.41 1.71 -12.40
CA ASP A 212 -7.35 2.64 -12.81
C ASP A 212 -6.02 2.14 -12.23
N LEU A 213 -5.13 1.65 -13.10
CA LEU A 213 -3.84 1.08 -12.73
C LEU A 213 -2.70 2.07 -12.95
N CYS A 214 -2.76 3.19 -12.23
CA CYS A 214 -1.79 4.27 -12.30
C CYS A 214 -1.71 5.01 -10.96
N PRO A 215 -0.66 5.83 -10.74
CA PRO A 215 -0.64 6.72 -9.59
C PRO A 215 -1.88 7.62 -9.58
N VAL A 216 -2.43 7.91 -8.39
CA VAL A 216 -3.64 8.74 -8.22
C VAL A 216 -3.48 10.15 -8.81
N LEU A 217 -2.26 10.62 -8.98
CA LEU A 217 -1.91 11.90 -9.63
C LEU A 217 -2.19 11.92 -11.14
N ILE A 218 -2.30 10.74 -11.76
CA ILE A 218 -2.40 10.55 -13.21
C ILE A 218 -3.77 9.96 -13.51
N ARG A 219 -4.42 10.45 -14.57
CA ARG A 219 -5.64 9.85 -15.10
C ARG A 219 -5.25 8.90 -16.24
N PRO A 220 -5.79 7.68 -16.29
CA PRO A 220 -5.52 6.78 -17.40
C PRO A 220 -6.19 7.32 -18.67
N GLU A 221 -5.44 7.34 -19.77
CA GLU A 221 -5.93 7.82 -21.07
C GLU A 221 -6.56 6.71 -21.91
N HIS A 222 -6.21 5.45 -21.62
CA HIS A 222 -6.56 4.30 -22.44
C HIS A 222 -7.15 3.17 -21.62
N GLU A 223 -8.15 2.50 -22.21
CA GLU A 223 -8.70 1.27 -21.70
C GLU A 223 -7.97 0.05 -22.30
N VAL A 224 -7.56 -0.86 -21.43
CA VAL A 224 -6.95 -2.13 -21.78
C VAL A 224 -7.86 -3.24 -21.27
N VAL A 225 -8.38 -4.03 -22.20
CA VAL A 225 -9.28 -5.13 -21.88
C VAL A 225 -8.55 -6.44 -22.12
N GLU A 226 -8.66 -7.34 -21.16
CA GLU A 226 -8.20 -8.71 -21.30
C GLU A 226 -9.19 -9.52 -22.14
N ARG A 227 -8.69 -10.11 -23.23
CA ARG A 227 -9.45 -10.92 -24.17
C ARG A 227 -8.95 -12.37 -24.14
N PRO A 228 -9.83 -13.36 -24.36
CA PRO A 228 -9.37 -14.74 -24.50
C PRO A 228 -8.47 -14.87 -25.71
N LEU A 229 -7.44 -15.71 -25.62
CA LEU A 229 -6.70 -16.11 -26.81
C LEU A 229 -7.68 -16.77 -27.79
N PRO A 230 -7.60 -16.55 -29.12
CA PRO A 230 -8.56 -17.11 -30.07
C PRO A 230 -8.73 -18.63 -29.97
N SER A 231 -7.64 -19.36 -29.66
CA SER A 231 -7.65 -20.82 -29.44
C SER A 231 -8.18 -21.24 -28.07
N ALA A 232 -8.44 -20.30 -27.16
CA ALA A 232 -8.88 -20.54 -25.78
C ALA A 232 -10.32 -20.09 -25.50
N ALA A 233 -11.14 -19.88 -26.54
CA ALA A 233 -12.53 -19.43 -26.41
C ALA A 233 -13.36 -20.34 -25.47
N ASP A 234 -13.29 -21.65 -25.63
CA ASP A 234 -14.00 -22.62 -24.79
C ASP A 234 -13.51 -22.58 -23.33
N ALA A 235 -12.21 -22.41 -23.12
CA ALA A 235 -11.64 -22.29 -21.79
C ALA A 235 -12.13 -21.02 -21.09
N ALA A 236 -12.18 -19.90 -21.80
CA ALA A 236 -12.70 -18.64 -21.28
C ALA A 236 -14.21 -18.70 -21.01
N GLN A 237 -14.98 -19.42 -21.83
CA GLN A 237 -16.40 -19.64 -21.55
C GLN A 237 -16.61 -20.48 -20.29
N ARG A 238 -15.80 -21.53 -20.07
CA ARG A 238 -15.83 -22.31 -18.81
C ARG A 238 -15.47 -21.45 -17.60
N LEU A 239 -14.43 -20.64 -17.70
CA LEU A 239 -14.04 -19.67 -16.66
C LEU A 239 -15.19 -18.74 -16.30
N ARG A 240 -15.85 -18.14 -17.31
CA ARG A 240 -16.99 -17.23 -17.12
C ARG A 240 -18.17 -17.93 -16.48
N ASN A 241 -18.57 -19.09 -16.99
CA ASN A 241 -19.70 -19.85 -16.45
C ASN A 241 -19.48 -20.26 -14.99
N GLY A 242 -18.27 -20.77 -14.68
CA GLY A 242 -17.89 -21.10 -13.31
C GLY A 242 -17.90 -19.89 -12.37
N SER A 243 -17.40 -18.75 -12.85
CA SER A 243 -17.37 -17.51 -12.06
C SER A 243 -18.77 -16.95 -11.83
N LEU A 244 -19.65 -16.98 -12.82
CA LEU A 244 -21.06 -16.60 -12.69
C LEU A 244 -21.80 -17.49 -11.69
N LEU A 245 -21.54 -18.80 -11.70
CA LEU A 245 -22.11 -19.73 -10.73
C LEU A 245 -21.68 -19.38 -9.29
N MET A 246 -20.39 -19.07 -9.08
CA MET A 246 -19.89 -18.66 -7.77
C MET A 246 -20.48 -17.32 -7.32
N ALA A 247 -20.48 -16.31 -8.20
CA ALA A 247 -21.05 -15.00 -7.92
C ALA A 247 -22.55 -15.09 -7.62
N GLY A 248 -23.29 -15.93 -8.35
CA GLY A 248 -24.71 -16.19 -8.08
C GLY A 248 -24.94 -16.85 -6.73
N ALA A 249 -24.10 -17.82 -6.34
CA ALA A 249 -24.16 -18.44 -5.02
C ALA A 249 -23.85 -17.45 -3.88
N GLU A 250 -22.85 -16.58 -4.08
CA GLU A 250 -22.51 -15.52 -3.13
C GLU A 250 -23.64 -14.48 -3.00
N ALA A 251 -24.20 -14.02 -4.13
CA ALA A 251 -25.33 -13.10 -4.13
C ALA A 251 -26.57 -13.70 -3.44
N ALA A 252 -26.88 -14.98 -3.69
CA ALA A 252 -27.96 -15.68 -3.03
C ALA A 252 -27.73 -15.79 -1.51
N PHE A 253 -26.50 -16.07 -1.09
CA PHE A 253 -26.12 -16.10 0.32
C PHE A 253 -26.27 -14.73 0.99
N HIS A 254 -25.85 -13.65 0.34
CA HIS A 254 -26.03 -12.29 0.84
C HIS A 254 -27.51 -11.86 0.90
N ALA A 255 -28.30 -12.20 -0.12
CA ALA A 255 -29.74 -11.94 -0.12
C ALA A 255 -30.44 -12.69 1.03
N ALA A 256 -30.07 -13.95 1.28
CA ALA A 256 -30.60 -14.72 2.39
C ALA A 256 -30.24 -14.10 3.76
N LYS A 257 -29.03 -13.53 3.92
CA LYS A 257 -28.64 -12.81 5.15
C LYS A 257 -29.47 -11.56 5.44
N GLN A 258 -30.00 -10.91 4.41
CA GLN A 258 -30.77 -9.66 4.53
C GLN A 258 -32.27 -9.92 4.77
N ALA A 259 -32.75 -11.14 4.59
CA ALA A 259 -34.14 -11.50 4.87
C ALA A 259 -34.39 -11.66 6.38
N LEU A 260 -35.63 -11.50 6.82
CA LEU A 260 -35.99 -11.49 8.26
C LEU A 260 -35.81 -12.86 8.94
N ILE A 261 -36.20 -13.94 8.25
CA ILE A 261 -36.23 -15.31 8.82
C ILE A 261 -35.18 -16.22 8.18
N ALA A 262 -34.81 -15.98 6.92
CA ALA A 262 -33.90 -16.85 6.19
C ALA A 262 -32.50 -17.02 6.81
N PRO A 263 -31.90 -16.05 7.55
CA PRO A 263 -30.62 -16.26 8.22
C PRO A 263 -30.65 -17.41 9.23
N PHE A 264 -31.76 -17.58 9.95
CA PHE A 264 -31.93 -18.66 10.93
C PHE A 264 -32.02 -20.03 10.23
N ALA A 265 -32.87 -20.13 9.21
CA ALA A 265 -32.99 -21.35 8.42
C ALA A 265 -31.67 -21.72 7.70
N LEU A 266 -30.97 -20.72 7.18
CA LEU A 266 -29.66 -20.89 6.55
C LEU A 266 -28.61 -21.37 7.56
N ALA A 267 -28.61 -20.82 8.78
CA ALA A 267 -27.71 -21.25 9.85
C ALA A 267 -27.96 -22.71 10.24
N GLU A 268 -29.21 -23.14 10.37
CA GLU A 268 -29.56 -24.54 10.66
C GLU A 268 -29.18 -25.48 9.50
N ALA A 269 -29.50 -25.09 8.26
CA ALA A 269 -29.28 -25.92 7.08
C ALA A 269 -27.82 -26.01 6.63
N ALA A 270 -27.04 -24.94 6.82
CA ALA A 270 -25.64 -24.88 6.37
C ALA A 270 -24.63 -25.03 7.53
N GLY A 271 -25.06 -24.87 8.79
CA GLY A 271 -24.17 -24.87 9.95
C GLY A 271 -23.37 -26.15 10.13
N TRP A 272 -23.96 -27.32 9.83
CA TRP A 272 -23.28 -28.62 9.93
C TRP A 272 -22.12 -28.77 8.94
N ALA A 273 -22.12 -28.03 7.83
CA ALA A 273 -21.02 -27.98 6.86
C ALA A 273 -20.09 -26.78 7.13
N ALA A 274 -20.67 -25.61 7.44
CA ALA A 274 -19.94 -24.38 7.68
C ALA A 274 -19.07 -24.44 8.95
N GLY A 275 -19.54 -25.11 10.01
CA GLY A 275 -18.79 -25.28 11.27
C GLY A 275 -17.48 -26.06 11.08
N PRO A 276 -17.52 -27.31 10.57
CA PRO A 276 -16.31 -28.07 10.27
C PRO A 276 -15.39 -27.37 9.27
N TRP A 277 -15.95 -26.69 8.26
CA TRP A 277 -15.17 -25.89 7.32
C TRP A 277 -14.44 -24.73 8.01
N ALA A 278 -15.11 -23.97 8.88
CA ALA A 278 -14.51 -22.90 9.66
C ALA A 278 -13.41 -23.44 10.60
N ALA A 279 -13.64 -24.59 11.24
CA ALA A 279 -12.63 -25.26 12.07
C ALA A 279 -11.39 -25.66 11.23
N ALA A 280 -11.59 -26.21 10.03
CA ALA A 280 -10.50 -26.55 9.11
C ALA A 280 -9.72 -25.29 8.68
N LYS A 281 -10.41 -24.19 8.35
CA LYS A 281 -9.77 -22.91 8.00
C LYS A 281 -8.91 -22.36 9.13
N THR A 282 -9.35 -22.52 10.39
CA THR A 282 -8.61 -22.04 11.56
C THR A 282 -7.43 -22.94 11.93
N LEU A 283 -7.60 -24.26 11.88
CA LEU A 283 -6.57 -25.22 12.31
C LEU A 283 -5.55 -25.53 11.21
N SER A 284 -5.92 -25.37 9.94
CA SER A 284 -5.04 -25.65 8.79
C SER A 284 -5.29 -24.68 7.63
N PRO A 285 -5.00 -23.38 7.80
CA PRO A 285 -5.28 -22.35 6.80
C PRO A 285 -4.71 -22.67 5.41
N MET A 286 -3.44 -23.12 5.32
CA MET A 286 -2.85 -23.52 4.03
C MET A 286 -3.62 -24.63 3.33
N ALA A 287 -3.97 -25.70 4.04
CA ALA A 287 -4.63 -26.86 3.43
C ALA A 287 -6.04 -26.49 2.94
N SER A 288 -6.79 -25.73 3.75
CA SER A 288 -8.11 -25.21 3.38
C SER A 288 -8.02 -24.22 2.22
N GLY A 289 -7.03 -23.33 2.22
CA GLY A 289 -6.77 -22.37 1.15
C GLY A 289 -6.43 -23.06 -0.18
N GLU A 290 -5.59 -24.09 -0.15
CA GLU A 290 -5.23 -24.90 -1.31
C GLU A 290 -6.42 -25.72 -1.83
N LEU A 291 -7.21 -26.34 -0.95
CA LEU A 291 -8.42 -27.06 -1.34
C LEU A 291 -9.43 -26.11 -1.99
N ARG A 292 -9.67 -24.93 -1.40
CA ARG A 292 -10.56 -23.91 -1.97
C ARG A 292 -10.06 -23.47 -3.34
N ARG A 293 -8.75 -23.24 -3.50
CA ARG A 293 -8.13 -22.89 -4.77
C ARG A 293 -8.36 -23.95 -5.83
N ARG A 294 -8.11 -25.23 -5.50
CA ARG A 294 -8.36 -26.36 -6.41
C ARG A 294 -9.83 -26.50 -6.81
N LEU A 295 -10.76 -26.31 -5.87
CA LEU A 295 -12.19 -26.36 -6.16
C LEU A 295 -12.60 -25.21 -7.10
N ARG A 296 -12.13 -23.99 -6.81
CA ARG A 296 -12.33 -22.83 -7.68
C ARG A 296 -11.75 -23.06 -9.08
N ASP A 297 -10.51 -23.51 -9.18
CA ASP A 297 -9.83 -23.72 -10.46
C ASP A 297 -10.41 -24.92 -11.25
N ARG A 298 -11.12 -25.85 -10.58
CA ARG A 298 -11.94 -26.87 -11.26
C ARG A 298 -13.25 -26.31 -11.80
N LEU A 299 -13.91 -25.44 -11.04
CA LEU A 299 -15.19 -24.86 -11.40
C LEU A 299 -15.05 -23.75 -12.45
N ALA A 300 -14.00 -22.96 -12.34
CA ALA A 300 -13.66 -21.79 -13.15
C ALA A 300 -12.18 -21.86 -13.53
N PRO A 301 -11.79 -22.78 -14.44
CA PRO A 301 -10.39 -22.99 -14.80
C PRO A 301 -9.80 -21.74 -15.47
N PRO A 302 -8.54 -21.37 -15.17
CA PRO A 302 -7.89 -20.23 -15.79
C PRO A 302 -7.79 -20.44 -17.31
N ALA A 303 -8.00 -19.38 -18.08
CA ALA A 303 -7.95 -19.39 -19.52
C ALA A 303 -6.80 -18.50 -20.03
N PRO A 304 -6.00 -18.96 -20.99
CA PRO A 304 -5.03 -18.11 -21.66
C PRO A 304 -5.69 -16.88 -22.28
N SER A 305 -5.06 -15.73 -22.08
CA SER A 305 -5.59 -14.44 -22.51
C SER A 305 -4.50 -13.58 -23.12
N VAL A 306 -4.94 -12.52 -23.80
CA VAL A 306 -4.11 -11.48 -24.39
C VAL A 306 -4.71 -10.12 -24.05
N LEU A 307 -3.88 -9.09 -24.01
CA LEU A 307 -4.32 -7.73 -23.74
C LEU A 307 -4.65 -7.01 -25.05
N SER A 308 -5.72 -6.22 -25.05
CA SER A 308 -6.16 -5.45 -26.22
C SER A 308 -5.26 -4.26 -26.57
N ILE A 309 -4.14 -4.07 -25.88
CA ILE A 309 -3.31 -2.85 -25.97
C ILE A 309 -2.87 -2.52 -27.40
N ASN A 310 -2.54 -3.53 -28.20
CA ASN A 310 -2.13 -3.36 -29.59
C ASN A 310 -3.29 -2.93 -30.50
N ASP A 311 -4.53 -3.20 -30.11
CA ASP A 311 -5.75 -2.81 -30.84
C ASP A 311 -6.28 -1.44 -30.38
N THR A 312 -6.12 -1.11 -29.09
CA THR A 312 -6.77 0.05 -28.47
C THR A 312 -5.87 1.28 -28.39
N VAL A 313 -4.55 1.13 -28.49
CA VAL A 313 -3.59 2.23 -28.35
C VAL A 313 -2.73 2.38 -29.60
N ALA A 314 -2.72 3.60 -30.14
CA ALA A 314 -1.95 3.93 -31.34
C ALA A 314 -0.45 3.63 -31.15
N LEU A 315 0.22 3.21 -32.23
CA LEU A 315 1.65 2.86 -32.22
C LEU A 315 2.51 3.95 -31.57
N ALA A 316 2.28 5.22 -31.89
CA ALA A 316 3.03 6.35 -31.34
C ALA A 316 2.96 6.42 -29.80
N HIS A 317 1.78 6.18 -29.20
CA HIS A 317 1.64 6.16 -27.73
C HIS A 317 2.30 4.92 -27.12
N ARG A 318 2.20 3.75 -27.76
CA ARG A 318 2.89 2.53 -27.31
C ARG A 318 4.41 2.70 -27.35
N ALA A 319 4.94 3.28 -28.42
CA ALA A 319 6.36 3.61 -28.55
C ALA A 319 6.81 4.63 -27.50
N LEU A 320 6.00 5.66 -27.22
CA LEU A 320 6.28 6.63 -26.16
C LEU A 320 6.33 5.97 -24.78
N TYR A 321 5.38 5.10 -24.43
CA TYR A 321 5.40 4.38 -23.15
C TYR A 321 6.66 3.53 -23.00
N ALA A 322 7.03 2.79 -24.05
CA ALA A 322 8.25 1.99 -24.06
C ALA A 322 9.52 2.85 -23.91
N GLN A 323 9.60 3.96 -24.67
CA GLN A 323 10.71 4.89 -24.60
C GLN A 323 10.85 5.48 -23.18
N VAL A 324 9.76 6.02 -22.63
CA VAL A 324 9.75 6.62 -21.29
C VAL A 324 10.16 5.59 -20.24
N ALA A 325 9.62 4.37 -20.28
CA ALA A 325 10.00 3.33 -19.33
C ALA A 325 11.51 3.02 -19.40
N LEU A 326 12.04 2.72 -20.59
CA LEU A 326 13.43 2.31 -20.78
C LEU A 326 14.43 3.44 -20.46
N THR A 327 14.14 4.67 -20.92
CA THR A 327 15.01 5.82 -20.67
C THR A 327 15.00 6.22 -19.19
N THR A 328 13.83 6.30 -18.56
CA THR A 328 13.71 6.71 -17.15
C THR A 328 14.38 5.72 -16.19
N MET A 329 14.41 4.43 -16.53
CA MET A 329 15.10 3.42 -15.72
C MET A 329 16.59 3.23 -16.06
N GLY A 330 17.08 3.88 -17.13
CA GLY A 330 18.45 3.71 -17.64
C GLY A 330 18.72 2.42 -18.41
N LEU A 331 17.69 1.64 -18.77
CA LEU A 331 17.82 0.38 -19.51
C LEU A 331 17.66 0.62 -21.02
N THR A 332 18.65 1.28 -21.62
CA THR A 332 18.63 1.62 -23.06
C THR A 332 19.60 0.79 -23.89
N LYS A 333 20.50 0.04 -23.22
CA LYS A 333 21.57 -0.76 -23.84
C LYS A 333 21.77 -2.06 -23.08
N GLN A 334 22.53 -2.99 -23.67
CA GLN A 334 22.96 -4.25 -23.04
C GLN A 334 21.80 -5.11 -22.51
N PHE A 335 20.72 -5.20 -23.29
CA PHE A 335 19.57 -6.05 -22.96
C PHE A 335 19.98 -7.51 -22.82
N ALA A 336 19.55 -8.15 -21.73
CA ALA A 336 19.66 -9.59 -21.55
C ALA A 336 18.70 -10.32 -22.49
N ARG A 337 18.90 -11.63 -22.66
CA ARG A 337 18.01 -12.49 -23.45
C ARG A 337 16.61 -12.56 -22.83
N LEU A 338 16.51 -12.43 -21.51
CA LEU A 338 15.26 -12.26 -20.77
C LEU A 338 15.27 -10.94 -20.01
N VAL A 339 14.22 -10.15 -20.18
CA VAL A 339 13.94 -8.96 -19.37
C VAL A 339 12.59 -9.14 -18.68
N VAL A 340 12.59 -9.22 -17.36
CA VAL A 340 11.39 -9.49 -16.56
C VAL A 340 10.84 -8.18 -16.03
N LEU A 341 9.59 -7.88 -16.34
CA LEU A 341 8.85 -6.78 -15.72
C LEU A 341 8.04 -7.38 -14.57
N CYS A 342 8.48 -7.12 -13.34
CA CYS A 342 7.93 -7.72 -12.14
C CYS A 342 7.14 -6.67 -11.35
N GLY A 343 5.83 -6.60 -11.62
CA GLY A 343 4.90 -5.88 -10.75
C GLY A 343 4.78 -6.58 -9.41
N HIS A 344 4.17 -5.95 -8.41
CA HIS A 344 3.86 -6.64 -7.15
C HIS A 344 2.38 -6.51 -6.81
N GLY A 345 1.94 -7.44 -5.98
CA GLY A 345 0.67 -7.39 -5.26
C GLY A 345 0.83 -8.19 -3.98
N SER A 346 -0.24 -8.28 -3.20
CA SER A 346 -0.23 -9.04 -1.95
C SER A 346 -1.45 -9.93 -1.90
N VAL A 347 -1.30 -11.24 -1.73
CA VAL A 347 -2.47 -12.12 -1.58
C VAL A 347 -2.75 -12.34 -0.11
N THR A 348 -3.78 -11.67 0.42
CA THR A 348 -4.19 -11.85 1.82
C THR A 348 -5.66 -12.22 1.96
N GLU A 349 -6.00 -12.99 3.00
CA GLU A 349 -7.38 -13.32 3.33
C GLU A 349 -7.98 -12.37 4.36
N ASN A 350 -9.25 -12.00 4.17
CA ASN A 350 -10.02 -11.17 5.11
C ASN A 350 -9.31 -9.85 5.44
N ASN A 351 -8.88 -9.09 4.43
CA ASN A 351 -8.15 -7.83 4.65
C ASN A 351 -8.86 -6.63 3.97
N PRO A 352 -9.64 -5.84 4.74
CA PRO A 352 -10.25 -4.62 4.22
C PRO A 352 -9.25 -3.57 3.72
N TYR A 353 -7.98 -3.67 4.12
CA TYR A 353 -6.88 -2.78 3.74
C TYR A 353 -5.96 -3.39 2.68
N GLN A 354 -6.48 -4.31 1.86
CA GLN A 354 -5.72 -4.96 0.77
C GLN A 354 -5.00 -3.95 -0.14
N ALA A 355 -5.66 -2.84 -0.47
CA ALA A 355 -5.09 -1.79 -1.32
C ALA A 355 -3.83 -1.11 -0.72
N ALA A 356 -3.64 -1.18 0.60
CA ALA A 356 -2.43 -0.67 1.26
C ALA A 356 -1.25 -1.65 1.16
N LEU A 357 -1.50 -2.93 0.88
CA LEU A 357 -0.46 -3.94 0.65
C LEU A 357 -0.14 -4.12 -0.83
N ASP A 358 -1.09 -3.83 -1.71
CA ASP A 358 -0.86 -3.77 -3.16
C ASP A 358 -0.02 -2.54 -3.57
N CYS A 359 0.15 -2.32 -4.87
CA CYS A 359 1.07 -1.32 -5.39
C CYS A 359 0.48 0.08 -5.33
N GLY A 360 1.07 0.96 -4.51
CA GLY A 360 0.69 2.38 -4.45
C GLY A 360 0.89 3.12 -5.78
N ALA A 361 1.88 2.70 -6.59
CA ALA A 361 2.09 3.24 -7.94
C ALA A 361 1.05 2.74 -8.96
N CYS A 362 0.27 1.71 -8.63
CA CYS A 362 -0.84 1.19 -9.43
C CYS A 362 -2.20 1.55 -8.80
N GLY A 363 -2.26 2.59 -7.97
CA GLY A 363 -3.52 3.04 -7.35
C GLY A 363 -4.03 2.12 -6.24
N GLY A 364 -3.14 1.36 -5.58
CA GLY A 364 -3.52 0.37 -4.57
C GLY A 364 -4.05 -0.93 -5.18
N GLN A 365 -3.64 -1.26 -6.40
CA GLN A 365 -3.99 -2.49 -7.10
C GLN A 365 -2.73 -3.32 -7.38
N ALA A 366 -2.89 -4.61 -7.62
CA ALA A 366 -1.77 -5.46 -8.01
C ALA A 366 -1.21 -5.03 -9.38
N GLY A 367 0.12 -4.90 -9.50
CA GLY A 367 0.80 -4.43 -10.70
C GLY A 367 0.96 -5.45 -11.83
N GLY A 368 0.42 -6.66 -11.68
CA GLY A 368 0.48 -7.72 -12.69
C GLY A 368 -0.02 -7.28 -14.07
N PRO A 369 -1.22 -6.67 -14.22
CA PRO A 369 -1.70 -6.21 -15.51
C PRO A 369 -0.84 -5.11 -16.14
N ASN A 370 -0.23 -4.20 -15.36
CA ASN A 370 0.73 -3.23 -15.91
C ASN A 370 1.98 -3.93 -16.46
N ALA A 371 2.53 -4.91 -15.73
CA ALA A 371 3.67 -5.69 -16.19
C ALA A 371 3.36 -6.44 -17.49
N ARG A 372 2.18 -7.05 -17.60
CA ARG A 372 1.69 -7.70 -18.82
C ARG A 372 1.57 -6.71 -19.98
N THR A 373 1.03 -5.53 -19.72
CA THR A 373 0.84 -4.50 -20.76
C THR A 373 2.18 -3.96 -21.27
N ALA A 374 3.09 -3.64 -20.36
CA ALA A 374 4.44 -3.17 -20.70
C ALA A 374 5.22 -4.26 -21.47
N ALA A 375 5.14 -5.53 -21.07
CA ALA A 375 5.78 -6.63 -21.79
C ALA A 375 5.20 -6.82 -23.20
N ALA A 376 3.87 -6.70 -23.36
CA ALA A 376 3.21 -6.78 -24.66
C ALA A 376 3.67 -5.65 -25.60
N ILE A 377 3.77 -4.41 -25.08
CA ILE A 377 4.28 -3.25 -25.83
C ILE A 377 5.74 -3.47 -26.24
N LEU A 378 6.61 -3.89 -25.32
CA LEU A 378 8.05 -4.05 -25.57
C LEU A 378 8.39 -5.26 -26.46
N ASN A 379 7.47 -6.20 -26.64
CA ASN A 379 7.60 -7.32 -27.58
C ASN A 379 6.96 -7.05 -28.95
N ASP A 380 6.29 -5.91 -29.14
CA ASP A 380 5.70 -5.53 -30.42
C ASP A 380 6.78 -5.09 -31.42
N ALA A 381 6.76 -5.67 -32.63
CA ALA A 381 7.80 -5.45 -33.63
C ALA A 381 7.81 -4.01 -34.16
N ASP A 382 6.63 -3.38 -34.32
CA ASP A 382 6.52 -2.01 -34.80
C ASP A 382 7.04 -1.04 -33.73
N VAL A 383 6.71 -1.30 -32.45
CA VAL A 383 7.26 -0.52 -31.32
C VAL A 383 8.78 -0.63 -31.27
N ARG A 384 9.34 -1.84 -31.45
CA ARG A 384 10.80 -2.03 -31.50
C ARG A 384 11.45 -1.30 -32.68
N ALA A 385 10.79 -1.24 -33.83
CA ALA A 385 11.28 -0.48 -34.99
C ALA A 385 11.35 1.02 -34.68
N GLU A 386 10.30 1.59 -34.08
CA GLU A 386 10.27 3.00 -33.63
C GLU A 386 11.36 3.29 -32.60
N LEU A 387 11.53 2.44 -31.59
CA LEU A 387 12.61 2.55 -30.59
C LEU A 387 14.00 2.53 -31.23
N GLY A 388 14.19 1.75 -32.30
CA GLY A 388 15.42 1.71 -33.07
C GLY A 388 15.78 3.07 -33.69
N THR A 389 14.78 3.83 -34.18
CA THR A 389 14.99 5.19 -34.71
C THR A 389 15.44 6.17 -33.63
N LEU A 390 15.08 5.89 -32.38
CA LEU A 390 15.45 6.66 -31.19
C LEU A 390 16.77 6.19 -30.55
N GLY A 391 17.48 5.26 -31.19
CA GLY A 391 18.77 4.75 -30.73
C GLY A 391 18.68 3.66 -29.65
N ILE A 392 17.48 3.13 -29.37
CA ILE A 392 17.27 2.03 -28.42
C ILE A 392 17.09 0.73 -29.20
N ALA A 393 18.21 0.04 -29.44
CA ALA A 393 18.22 -1.23 -30.16
C ALA A 393 18.03 -2.41 -29.20
N ILE A 394 16.84 -3.01 -29.22
CA ILE A 394 16.52 -4.25 -28.49
C ILE A 394 16.91 -5.44 -29.37
N PRO A 395 17.80 -6.34 -28.91
CA PRO A 395 18.19 -7.53 -29.67
C PRO A 395 17.01 -8.45 -30.02
N ASP A 396 17.06 -9.10 -31.19
CA ASP A 396 16.02 -10.04 -31.64
C ASP A 396 15.83 -11.23 -30.69
N ASP A 397 16.89 -11.62 -29.98
CA ASP A 397 16.85 -12.71 -29.00
C ASP A 397 16.40 -12.24 -27.60
N THR A 398 16.13 -10.94 -27.40
CA THR A 398 15.57 -10.42 -26.15
C THR A 398 14.06 -10.57 -26.13
N TRP A 399 13.55 -11.24 -25.09
CA TRP A 399 12.12 -11.38 -24.83
C TRP A 399 11.75 -10.75 -23.48
N PHE A 400 10.72 -9.90 -23.47
CA PHE A 400 10.17 -9.33 -22.25
C PHE A 400 9.13 -10.27 -21.65
N VAL A 401 9.25 -10.54 -20.34
CA VAL A 401 8.38 -11.46 -19.60
C VAL A 401 7.68 -10.70 -18.49
N ALA A 402 6.36 -10.82 -18.41
CA ALA A 402 5.60 -10.28 -17.29
C ALA A 402 5.65 -11.22 -16.09
N ALA A 403 5.82 -10.66 -14.89
CA ALA A 403 5.79 -11.40 -13.64
C ALA A 403 5.09 -10.58 -12.55
N GLN A 404 4.64 -11.28 -11.49
CA GLN A 404 4.11 -10.64 -10.28
C GLN A 404 4.78 -11.22 -9.04
N HIS A 405 5.35 -10.35 -8.22
CA HIS A 405 5.83 -10.64 -6.87
C HIS A 405 4.66 -10.54 -5.87
N ASP A 406 4.31 -11.64 -5.21
CA ASP A 406 3.39 -11.64 -4.06
C ASP A 406 4.17 -11.33 -2.79
N THR A 407 4.06 -10.09 -2.30
CA THR A 407 4.82 -9.59 -1.14
C THR A 407 4.43 -10.25 0.18
N ALA A 408 3.24 -10.85 0.25
CA ALA A 408 2.83 -11.58 1.45
C ALA A 408 3.60 -12.90 1.56
N THR A 409 3.95 -13.53 0.44
CA THR A 409 4.57 -14.87 0.39
C THR A 409 5.99 -14.93 -0.18
N ASP A 410 6.49 -13.80 -0.69
CA ASP A 410 7.76 -13.63 -1.40
C ASP A 410 7.88 -14.50 -2.66
N ARG A 411 6.75 -14.90 -3.25
CA ARG A 411 6.71 -15.74 -4.47
C ARG A 411 6.56 -14.87 -5.71
N VAL A 412 7.36 -15.16 -6.73
CA VAL A 412 7.22 -14.55 -8.05
C VAL A 412 6.54 -15.52 -9.01
N THR A 413 5.42 -15.09 -9.61
CA THR A 413 4.71 -15.86 -10.64
C THR A 413 4.97 -15.26 -12.01
N VAL A 414 5.48 -16.07 -12.93
CA VAL A 414 5.61 -15.71 -14.35
C VAL A 414 4.23 -15.76 -14.99
N LEU A 415 3.83 -14.64 -15.58
CA LEU A 415 2.55 -14.44 -16.25
C LEU A 415 2.70 -14.72 -17.75
N ASP A 416 1.56 -14.97 -18.43
CA ASP A 416 1.48 -15.16 -19.89
C ASP A 416 2.51 -16.14 -20.48
N GLN A 417 2.77 -17.25 -19.79
CA GLN A 417 3.74 -18.26 -20.23
C GLN A 417 3.43 -18.83 -21.62
N HIS A 418 2.16 -18.80 -22.05
CA HIS A 418 1.72 -19.22 -23.38
C HIS A 418 2.16 -18.29 -24.52
N LEU A 419 2.66 -17.08 -24.20
CA LEU A 419 3.20 -16.14 -25.19
C LEU A 419 4.72 -16.24 -25.31
N ILE A 420 5.40 -16.97 -24.41
CA ILE A 420 6.85 -17.06 -24.39
C ILE A 420 7.32 -18.03 -25.50
N PRO A 421 8.26 -17.62 -26.38
CA PRO A 421 8.79 -18.50 -27.41
C PRO A 421 9.45 -19.75 -26.82
N ASP A 422 9.32 -20.89 -27.51
CA ASP A 422 9.90 -22.18 -27.08
C ASP A 422 11.41 -22.09 -26.83
N SER A 423 12.12 -21.26 -27.60
CA SER A 423 13.55 -20.99 -27.46
C SER A 423 13.93 -20.39 -26.10
N HIS A 424 13.01 -19.75 -25.40
CA HIS A 424 13.25 -19.04 -24.13
C HIS A 424 12.73 -19.82 -22.92
N LEU A 425 11.89 -20.85 -23.11
CA LEU A 425 11.33 -21.66 -22.02
C LEU A 425 12.38 -22.28 -21.08
N PRO A 426 13.57 -22.75 -21.53
CA PRO A 426 14.60 -23.24 -20.62
C PRO A 426 15.13 -22.15 -19.68
N ASP A 427 15.36 -20.94 -20.19
CA ASP A 427 15.86 -19.81 -19.41
C ASP A 427 14.82 -19.35 -18.38
N VAL A 428 13.54 -19.32 -18.77
CA VAL A 428 12.42 -18.99 -17.87
C VAL A 428 12.27 -20.02 -16.76
N ARG A 429 12.42 -21.31 -17.06
CA ARG A 429 12.37 -22.39 -16.05
C ARG A 429 13.52 -22.26 -15.03
N ARG A 430 14.74 -21.95 -15.48
CA ARG A 430 15.87 -21.68 -14.59
C ARG A 430 15.61 -20.47 -13.71
N LEU A 431 15.22 -19.34 -14.31
CA LEU A 431 14.89 -18.11 -13.58
C LEU A 431 13.78 -18.34 -12.54
N ALA A 432 12.71 -19.06 -12.88
CA ALA A 432 11.62 -19.34 -11.95
C ALA A 432 12.08 -20.21 -10.76
N ALA A 433 13.02 -21.14 -10.99
CA ALA A 433 13.61 -21.94 -9.92
C ALA A 433 14.47 -21.08 -8.98
N ASP A 434 15.26 -20.15 -9.52
CA ASP A 434 16.12 -19.26 -8.75
C ASP A 434 15.31 -18.21 -7.98
N LEU A 435 14.25 -17.66 -8.59
CA LEU A 435 13.31 -16.77 -7.90
C LEU A 435 12.59 -17.46 -6.73
N ARG A 436 12.31 -18.77 -6.83
CA ARG A 436 11.75 -19.54 -5.72
C ARG A 436 12.74 -19.68 -4.56
N ILE A 437 14.04 -19.81 -4.86
CA ILE A 437 15.09 -19.83 -3.83
C ILE A 437 15.20 -18.44 -3.20
N ALA A 438 15.34 -17.40 -4.02
CA ALA A 438 15.45 -16.02 -3.56
C ALA A 438 14.25 -15.58 -2.69
N GLY A 439 13.04 -15.96 -3.08
CA GLY A 439 11.83 -15.72 -2.31
C GLY A 439 11.81 -16.45 -0.96
N ALA A 440 12.34 -17.67 -0.90
CA ALA A 440 12.42 -18.42 0.35
C ALA A 440 13.43 -17.81 1.34
N GLU A 441 14.56 -17.32 0.84
CA GLU A 441 15.55 -16.58 1.63
C GLU A 441 14.97 -15.24 2.13
N LEU A 442 14.23 -14.52 1.27
CA LEU A 442 13.53 -13.30 1.66
C LEU A 442 12.49 -13.57 2.77
N ALA A 443 11.74 -14.66 2.64
CA ALA A 443 10.79 -15.07 3.66
C ALA A 443 11.49 -15.36 5.00
N ALA A 444 12.68 -15.98 4.98
CA ALA A 444 13.47 -16.22 6.19
C ALA A 444 13.94 -14.92 6.84
N GLU A 445 14.50 -13.99 6.06
CA GLU A 445 14.91 -12.66 6.51
C GLU A 445 13.74 -11.93 7.20
N ARG A 446 12.56 -11.96 6.56
CA ARG A 446 11.34 -11.27 7.03
C ARG A 446 10.68 -11.92 8.24
N CYS A 447 10.70 -13.24 8.35
CA CYS A 447 10.01 -13.98 9.40
C CYS A 447 10.41 -13.55 10.82
N SER A 448 11.69 -13.19 11.00
CA SER A 448 12.22 -12.72 12.28
C SER A 448 11.46 -11.50 12.85
N GLY A 449 10.93 -10.64 11.97
CA GLY A 449 10.18 -9.45 12.35
C GLY A 449 8.68 -9.68 12.51
N LEU A 450 8.14 -10.85 12.15
CA LEU A 450 6.69 -11.12 12.19
C LEU A 450 6.28 -11.71 13.55
N PRO A 451 5.14 -11.28 14.15
CA PRO A 451 4.64 -11.87 15.38
C PRO A 451 4.37 -13.37 15.23
N GLY A 452 4.95 -14.20 16.09
CA GLY A 452 4.85 -15.66 16.00
C GLY A 452 5.72 -16.28 14.91
N GLY A 453 6.66 -15.53 14.35
CA GLY A 453 7.68 -16.04 13.44
C GLY A 453 8.55 -17.13 14.08
N PRO A 454 9.04 -18.11 13.31
CA PRO A 454 9.99 -19.10 13.82
C PRO A 454 11.28 -18.43 14.29
N ALA A 455 11.81 -18.85 15.44
CA ALA A 455 13.01 -18.25 16.06
C ALA A 455 14.30 -18.43 15.22
N ASP A 456 14.40 -19.53 14.47
CA ASP A 456 15.46 -19.81 13.51
C ASP A 456 14.83 -20.34 12.21
N PRO A 457 14.39 -19.44 11.30
CA PRO A 457 13.76 -19.83 10.06
C PRO A 457 14.78 -20.38 9.06
N ASP A 458 14.81 -21.70 8.87
CA ASP A 458 15.24 -22.23 7.57
C ASP A 458 14.29 -21.71 6.46
N PRO A 459 14.80 -21.30 5.28
CA PRO A 459 14.02 -20.79 4.14
C PRO A 459 12.73 -21.59 3.82
N ALA A 460 12.77 -22.92 3.88
CA ALA A 460 11.59 -23.72 3.58
C ALA A 460 10.51 -23.60 4.68
N ARG A 461 10.92 -23.55 5.96
CA ARG A 461 10.00 -23.31 7.09
C ARG A 461 9.44 -21.89 7.06
N ALA A 462 10.27 -20.90 6.77
CA ALA A 462 9.88 -19.50 6.65
C ALA A 462 8.83 -19.29 5.54
N SER A 463 9.09 -19.85 4.36
CA SER A 463 8.18 -19.84 3.21
C SER A 463 6.80 -20.42 3.56
N ARG A 464 6.77 -21.53 4.29
CA ARG A 464 5.51 -22.13 4.77
C ARG A 464 4.81 -21.25 5.80
N HIS A 465 5.57 -20.62 6.70
CA HIS A 465 5.02 -19.73 7.71
C HIS A 465 4.32 -18.52 7.07
N VAL A 466 5.00 -17.80 6.18
CA VAL A 466 4.41 -16.62 5.51
C VAL A 466 3.24 -17.00 4.59
N ALA A 467 3.33 -18.13 3.89
CA ALA A 467 2.22 -18.64 3.07
C ALA A 467 1.01 -19.06 3.92
N ASN A 468 1.21 -19.62 5.12
CA ASN A 468 0.12 -19.93 6.04
C ASN A 468 -0.56 -18.65 6.56
N ARG A 469 0.25 -17.65 6.94
CA ARG A 469 -0.26 -16.35 7.40
C ARG A 469 -1.08 -15.64 6.35
N SER A 470 -0.68 -15.71 5.07
CA SER A 470 -1.34 -14.97 4.00
C SER A 470 -2.76 -15.48 3.73
N VAL A 471 -3.02 -16.77 3.99
CA VAL A 471 -4.36 -17.38 3.84
C VAL A 471 -5.08 -17.63 5.16
N ASP A 472 -4.51 -17.17 6.28
CA ASP A 472 -5.16 -17.26 7.58
C ASP A 472 -6.10 -16.07 7.77
N TRP A 473 -7.41 -16.36 7.73
CA TRP A 473 -8.47 -15.37 7.91
C TRP A 473 -8.50 -14.69 9.28
N ALA A 474 -7.87 -15.27 10.31
CA ALA A 474 -7.72 -14.70 11.64
C ALA A 474 -6.48 -13.80 11.74
N GLN A 475 -5.62 -13.80 10.72
CA GLN A 475 -4.38 -13.06 10.75
C GLN A 475 -4.65 -11.55 10.68
N VAL A 476 -4.26 -10.85 11.75
CA VAL A 476 -4.33 -9.39 11.85
C VAL A 476 -3.25 -8.74 11.00
N PHE A 477 -2.05 -9.34 10.99
CA PHE A 477 -0.86 -8.85 10.28
C PHE A 477 -0.32 -9.89 9.31
N PRO A 478 -0.87 -10.02 8.10
CA PRO A 478 -0.35 -10.95 7.10
C PRO A 478 1.12 -10.65 6.77
N GLU A 479 1.44 -9.36 6.65
CA GLU A 479 2.78 -8.78 6.49
C GLU A 479 2.80 -7.36 7.08
N TRP A 480 3.97 -6.72 7.16
CA TRP A 480 4.13 -5.33 7.64
C TRP A 480 3.93 -4.26 6.56
N GLY A 481 3.75 -4.66 5.30
CA GLY A 481 3.71 -3.73 4.17
C GLY A 481 4.99 -2.88 4.12
N LEU A 482 4.83 -1.57 4.09
CA LEU A 482 5.91 -0.58 3.94
C LEU A 482 6.31 0.09 5.27
N ALA A 483 5.91 -0.51 6.40
CA ALA A 483 6.29 -0.01 7.72
C ALA A 483 7.81 0.03 7.90
N GLY A 484 8.32 1.16 8.39
CA GLY A 484 9.74 1.38 8.61
C GLY A 484 10.53 1.85 7.39
N ASN A 485 9.88 2.14 6.25
CA ASN A 485 10.55 2.86 5.16
C ASN A 485 11.14 4.19 5.65
N ALA A 486 12.35 4.50 5.22
CA ALA A 486 13.16 5.59 5.75
C ALA A 486 13.93 6.37 4.68
N ALA A 487 14.02 5.88 3.45
CA ALA A 487 14.66 6.62 2.35
C ALA A 487 14.10 6.24 0.98
N PHE A 488 14.40 7.08 -0.01
CA PHE A 488 14.21 6.77 -1.42
C PHE A 488 15.53 7.02 -2.15
N VAL A 489 16.10 5.99 -2.75
CA VAL A 489 17.34 6.09 -3.53
C VAL A 489 17.01 6.05 -5.01
N VAL A 490 17.38 7.11 -5.72
CA VAL A 490 17.30 7.25 -7.18
C VAL A 490 18.72 7.26 -7.71
N ALA A 491 19.21 6.10 -8.15
CA ALA A 491 20.62 5.92 -8.50
C ALA A 491 20.84 4.64 -9.34
N PRO A 492 22.02 4.47 -9.95
CA PRO A 492 22.44 3.21 -10.56
C PRO A 492 22.36 2.06 -9.55
N ARG A 493 21.97 0.85 -10.00
CA ARG A 493 21.91 -0.32 -9.11
C ARG A 493 23.26 -0.60 -8.45
N ALA A 494 24.37 -0.31 -9.12
CA ALA A 494 25.72 -0.49 -8.58
C ALA A 494 25.91 0.16 -7.21
N LEU A 495 25.28 1.31 -6.94
CA LEU A 495 25.42 2.03 -5.68
C LEU A 495 24.87 1.25 -4.47
N THR A 496 23.82 0.45 -4.67
CA THR A 496 23.12 -0.28 -3.58
C THR A 496 23.32 -1.80 -3.64
N ARG A 497 24.03 -2.30 -4.67
CA ARG A 497 24.27 -3.73 -4.85
C ARG A 497 25.10 -4.27 -3.68
N GLY A 498 24.67 -5.40 -3.10
CA GLY A 498 25.35 -6.05 -1.98
C GLY A 498 25.09 -5.42 -0.60
N ILE A 499 24.42 -4.27 -0.50
CA ILE A 499 24.09 -3.64 0.77
C ILE A 499 22.75 -4.16 1.27
N ASP A 500 22.67 -4.56 2.54
CA ASP A 500 21.41 -4.82 3.23
C ASP A 500 20.72 -3.51 3.63
N LEU A 501 19.69 -3.11 2.88
CA LEU A 501 18.90 -1.91 3.20
C LEU A 501 17.72 -2.24 4.13
N ARG A 502 17.66 -3.48 4.63
CA ARG A 502 16.68 -4.00 5.58
C ARG A 502 15.23 -3.79 5.14
N ARG A 503 14.98 -3.73 3.82
CA ARG A 503 13.66 -3.42 3.24
C ARG A 503 13.08 -2.09 3.73
N ARG A 504 13.94 -1.10 4.00
CA ARG A 504 13.57 0.24 4.48
C ARG A 504 13.78 1.36 3.45
N VAL A 505 14.08 1.02 2.21
CA VAL A 505 14.46 2.00 1.20
C VAL A 505 13.76 1.70 -0.11
N PHE A 506 13.00 2.66 -0.63
CA PHE A 506 12.51 2.58 -2.00
C PHE A 506 13.70 2.70 -2.95
N LEU A 507 13.70 1.91 -4.04
CA LEU A 507 14.83 1.86 -4.97
C LEU A 507 14.37 2.10 -6.39
N HIS A 508 14.76 3.22 -7.00
CA HIS A 508 14.56 3.51 -8.41
C HIS A 508 15.91 3.50 -9.15
N SER A 509 15.99 2.73 -10.23
CA SER A 509 17.16 2.74 -11.11
C SER A 509 17.16 4.01 -11.95
N TYR A 510 18.29 4.69 -11.99
CA TYR A 510 18.46 5.96 -12.71
C TYR A 510 19.92 6.12 -13.12
N GLU A 511 20.17 6.51 -14.37
CA GLU A 511 21.52 6.72 -14.92
C GLU A 511 21.63 8.17 -15.40
N ALA A 512 22.37 9.01 -14.68
CA ALA A 512 22.50 10.42 -15.00
C ALA A 512 23.18 10.67 -16.35
N ASP A 513 24.08 9.77 -16.76
CA ASP A 513 24.84 9.88 -18.02
C ASP A 513 23.94 9.84 -19.27
N VAL A 514 22.74 9.30 -19.17
CA VAL A 514 21.76 9.23 -20.27
C VAL A 514 20.59 10.21 -20.09
N ASP A 515 20.66 11.11 -19.11
CA ASP A 515 19.63 12.11 -18.78
C ASP A 515 20.25 13.51 -18.62
N ALA A 516 20.93 13.98 -19.67
CA ALA A 516 21.71 15.22 -19.64
C ALA A 516 20.90 16.47 -19.24
N GLU A 517 19.62 16.52 -19.60
CA GLU A 517 18.71 17.63 -19.28
C GLU A 517 17.95 17.43 -17.95
N GLY A 518 18.09 16.26 -17.31
CA GLY A 518 17.43 15.95 -16.03
C GLY A 518 15.93 15.66 -16.12
N GLY A 519 15.37 15.47 -17.32
CA GLY A 519 13.94 15.25 -17.53
C GLY A 519 13.43 13.92 -16.97
N ALA A 520 14.26 12.87 -17.02
CA ALA A 520 13.92 11.60 -16.37
C ALA A 520 13.94 11.75 -14.84
N LEU A 521 14.94 12.44 -14.28
CA LEU A 521 14.98 12.73 -12.85
C LEU A 521 13.77 13.57 -12.41
N GLU A 522 13.42 14.62 -13.15
CA GLU A 522 12.22 15.43 -12.88
C GLU A 522 10.96 14.56 -12.86
N THR A 523 10.81 13.65 -13.83
CA THR A 523 9.70 12.68 -13.87
C THR A 523 9.67 11.80 -12.62
N ILE A 524 10.83 11.31 -12.17
CA ILE A 524 10.96 10.48 -10.97
C ILE A 524 10.58 11.28 -9.70
N LEU A 525 11.01 12.54 -9.61
CA LEU A 525 10.75 13.42 -8.46
C LEU A 525 9.30 13.93 -8.41
N THR A 526 8.61 14.02 -9.55
CA THR A 526 7.24 14.54 -9.61
C THR A 526 6.16 13.46 -9.51
N ALA A 527 6.47 12.21 -9.86
CA ALA A 527 5.51 11.11 -9.75
C ALA A 527 5.94 10.03 -8.71
N PRO A 528 6.96 9.17 -8.97
CA PRO A 528 7.41 8.16 -7.99
C PRO A 528 7.71 8.69 -6.59
N MET A 529 8.42 9.83 -6.46
CA MET A 529 8.73 10.40 -5.15
C MET A 529 7.48 10.87 -4.40
N VAL A 530 6.51 11.46 -5.10
CA VAL A 530 5.26 11.91 -4.48
C VAL A 530 4.45 10.70 -4.00
N VAL A 531 4.38 9.62 -4.80
CA VAL A 531 3.75 8.35 -4.39
C VAL A 531 4.45 7.77 -3.15
N ALA A 532 5.78 7.70 -3.16
CA ALA A 532 6.57 7.22 -2.01
C ALA A 532 6.30 8.06 -0.75
N GLN A 533 6.20 9.38 -0.90
CA GLN A 533 5.89 10.28 0.21
C GLN A 533 4.45 10.10 0.73
N TRP A 534 3.46 9.90 -0.15
CA TRP A 534 2.08 9.66 0.28
C TRP A 534 1.94 8.36 1.07
N ILE A 535 2.60 7.29 0.60
CA ILE A 535 2.69 6.03 1.35
C ILE A 535 3.33 6.31 2.72
N ASN A 536 4.48 6.96 2.76
CA ASN A 536 5.17 7.27 4.02
C ASN A 536 4.29 8.08 4.98
N CYS A 537 3.59 9.11 4.50
CA CYS A 537 2.64 9.88 5.29
C CYS A 537 1.52 9.00 5.85
N GLN A 538 0.99 8.06 5.06
CA GLN A 538 -0.05 7.15 5.52
C GLN A 538 0.43 6.31 6.72
N TYR A 539 1.62 5.72 6.64
CA TYR A 539 2.21 4.97 7.76
C TYR A 539 2.56 5.88 8.94
N TYR A 540 3.21 7.02 8.67
CA TYR A 540 3.67 7.97 9.69
C TYR A 540 2.50 8.51 10.51
N PHE A 541 1.48 9.09 9.86
CA PHE A 541 0.33 9.67 10.58
C PHE A 541 -0.49 8.61 11.31
N SER A 542 -0.63 7.41 10.73
CA SER A 542 -1.27 6.27 11.42
C SER A 542 -0.52 5.87 12.69
N THR A 543 0.80 6.09 12.76
CA THR A 543 1.62 5.73 13.92
C THR A 543 1.73 6.85 14.95
N VAL A 544 1.89 8.12 14.53
CA VAL A 544 2.09 9.24 15.47
C VAL A 544 0.80 9.82 16.05
N ALA A 545 -0.34 9.60 15.37
CA ALA A 545 -1.65 10.04 15.84
C ALA A 545 -2.73 8.99 15.50
N PRO A 546 -2.63 7.76 16.04
CA PRO A 546 -3.49 6.63 15.66
C PRO A 546 -4.99 6.88 15.90
N ASP A 547 -5.34 7.67 16.93
CA ASP A 547 -6.74 7.99 17.24
C ASP A 547 -7.41 8.87 16.16
N MET A 548 -6.63 9.66 15.41
CA MET A 548 -7.14 10.56 14.37
C MET A 548 -6.87 10.06 12.95
N PHE A 549 -5.68 9.50 12.72
CA PHE A 549 -5.20 9.12 11.40
C PHE A 549 -4.85 7.64 11.28
N GLY A 550 -5.15 6.82 12.29
CA GLY A 550 -5.05 5.36 12.22
C GLY A 550 -6.37 4.71 11.83
N ALA A 551 -6.40 3.37 11.94
CA ALA A 551 -7.62 2.59 11.78
C ALA A 551 -7.94 1.69 12.99
N GLY A 552 -7.21 1.83 14.10
CA GLY A 552 -7.34 0.95 15.26
C GLY A 552 -7.03 -0.51 14.94
N THR A 553 -7.47 -1.43 15.81
CA THR A 553 -7.23 -2.87 15.62
C THR A 553 -8.18 -3.51 14.61
N LYS A 554 -7.64 -4.36 13.72
CA LYS A 554 -8.42 -5.16 12.77
C LYS A 554 -9.51 -6.02 13.42
N THR A 555 -9.31 -6.41 14.67
CA THR A 555 -10.22 -7.32 15.40
C THR A 555 -11.63 -6.76 15.59
N ILE A 556 -11.80 -5.44 15.48
CA ILE A 556 -13.10 -4.76 15.60
C ILE A 556 -13.53 -4.09 14.29
N HIS A 557 -12.83 -4.35 13.18
CA HIS A 557 -13.17 -3.76 11.90
C HIS A 557 -14.50 -4.27 11.38
N ASN A 558 -15.35 -3.33 11.00
CA ASN A 558 -16.61 -3.60 10.34
C ASN A 558 -16.61 -2.91 8.97
N VAL A 559 -16.73 -3.69 7.90
CA VAL A 559 -16.83 -3.18 6.53
C VAL A 559 -18.27 -2.74 6.29
N VAL A 560 -18.48 -1.45 6.06
CA VAL A 560 -19.82 -0.86 5.95
C VAL A 560 -20.10 -0.46 4.51
N GLY A 561 -21.19 -1.02 3.96
CA GLY A 561 -21.79 -0.58 2.69
C GLY A 561 -20.88 -0.66 1.45
N GLY A 562 -19.75 -1.36 1.52
CA GLY A 562 -18.71 -1.31 0.48
C GLY A 562 -18.02 0.06 0.36
N VAL A 563 -18.24 0.95 1.33
CA VAL A 563 -17.77 2.33 1.35
C VAL A 563 -16.46 2.48 2.11
N GLY A 564 -16.30 1.74 3.21
CA GLY A 564 -15.11 1.80 4.03
C GLY A 564 -15.21 0.94 5.29
N VAL A 565 -14.33 1.23 6.25
CA VAL A 565 -14.21 0.47 7.50
C VAL A 565 -14.56 1.36 8.69
N LEU A 566 -15.34 0.85 9.63
CA LEU A 566 -15.52 1.41 10.97
C LEU A 566 -14.78 0.57 12.00
N ALA A 567 -14.34 1.20 13.09
CA ALA A 567 -13.86 0.51 14.28
C ALA A 567 -15.02 0.31 15.27
N GLY A 568 -15.58 -0.90 15.33
CA GLY A 568 -16.72 -1.24 16.19
C GLY A 568 -18.08 -1.07 15.51
N HIS A 569 -19.08 -0.63 16.29
CA HIS A 569 -20.49 -0.61 15.88
C HIS A 569 -20.97 0.75 15.32
N GLY A 570 -20.12 1.78 15.35
CA GLY A 570 -20.46 3.13 14.90
C GLY A 570 -19.22 4.03 14.86
N GLY A 571 -19.45 5.33 14.64
CA GLY A 571 -18.39 6.32 14.58
C GLY A 571 -17.98 6.68 13.15
N ASP A 572 -16.71 6.99 12.96
CA ASP A 572 -16.17 7.52 11.73
C ASP A 572 -15.51 6.46 10.84
N LEU A 573 -15.51 6.71 9.53
CA LEU A 573 -14.73 5.91 8.59
C LEU A 573 -13.24 6.03 8.92
N GLN A 574 -12.57 4.89 9.01
CA GLN A 574 -11.15 4.83 9.28
C GLN A 574 -10.37 5.23 8.01
N LEU A 575 -9.49 6.23 8.13
CA LEU A 575 -8.69 6.78 7.02
C LEU A 575 -7.29 6.16 6.91
N GLY A 576 -6.76 5.74 8.06
CA GLY A 576 -5.38 5.30 8.22
C GLY A 576 -5.15 3.82 7.96
N LEU A 577 -4.06 3.32 8.55
CA LEU A 577 -3.73 1.92 8.57
C LEU A 577 -4.06 1.29 9.93
N PRO A 578 -4.37 -0.03 9.97
CA PRO A 578 -4.61 -0.73 11.21
C PRO A 578 -3.39 -0.69 12.13
N ASP A 579 -3.63 -0.58 13.43
CA ASP A 579 -2.58 -0.56 14.44
C ASP A 579 -1.71 -1.80 14.34
N SER A 580 -0.41 -1.59 14.17
CA SER A 580 0.61 -2.64 14.10
C SER A 580 1.10 -3.10 15.48
N HIS A 581 0.59 -2.51 16.56
CA HIS A 581 0.99 -2.82 17.93
C HIS A 581 0.03 -3.82 18.58
N LEU A 582 0.58 -4.93 19.06
CA LEU A 582 -0.07 -5.67 20.15
C LEU A 582 0.15 -4.87 21.43
N PRO A 583 -0.90 -4.49 22.19
CA PRO A 583 -0.68 -4.08 23.58
C PRO A 583 -0.12 -5.30 24.30
N THR A 584 1.17 -5.27 24.64
CA THR A 584 1.74 -6.26 25.55
C THR A 584 1.05 -6.10 26.89
N ALA A 585 0.11 -6.98 27.20
CA ALA A 585 -0.48 -7.08 28.52
C ALA A 585 0.66 -7.24 29.55
N GLY A 586 0.89 -6.24 30.39
CA GLY A 586 1.75 -6.36 31.57
C GLY A 586 2.94 -5.41 31.73
N ARG A 587 3.14 -4.37 30.89
CA ARG A 587 4.11 -3.31 31.21
C ARG A 587 3.48 -1.93 31.12
N SER A 588 2.92 -1.49 32.25
CA SER A 588 2.74 -0.07 32.53
C SER A 588 4.12 0.58 32.63
N GLY A 589 4.40 1.52 31.73
CA GLY A 589 5.58 2.37 31.79
C GLY A 589 6.75 1.86 30.96
N THR A 590 7.25 2.75 30.08
CA THR A 590 8.40 2.61 29.18
C THR A 590 8.16 1.80 27.90
N SER A 591 7.72 2.56 26.89
CA SER A 591 7.80 2.23 25.47
C SER A 591 9.23 1.82 25.10
N PRO A 592 9.49 0.61 24.55
CA PRO A 592 10.66 0.39 23.74
C PRO A 592 10.38 1.04 22.37
N CYS A 593 11.24 1.99 22.02
CA CYS A 593 11.21 2.78 20.79
C CYS A 593 10.73 1.99 19.58
N ALA A 594 9.51 2.31 19.14
CA ALA A 594 9.05 2.14 17.77
C ALA A 594 8.71 3.56 17.26
N CYS A 595 9.72 4.23 16.72
CA CYS A 595 9.67 5.37 15.82
C CYS A 595 10.85 5.19 14.87
#